data_AF-A0A960IDA6-F1
#
_entry.id   AF-A0A960IDA6-F1
#
_cell.length_a   1.000
_cell.length_b   1.000
_cell.length_c   1.000
_cell.angle_alpha   90.00
_cell.angle_beta   90.00
_cell.angle_gamma   90.00
#
_symmetry.space_group_name_H-M   'P 1'
#
loop_
_entity.id
_entity.type
_entity.pdbx_description
1 polymer ?
#
loop_
_entity_poly.entity_id
_entity_poly.type
_entity_poly.pdbx_seq_one_letter_code
_entity_poly.pdbx_strand_id
1 'polypeptide(L)'
;MTLPVDPARVRRQLLGREGPYADPRIALDALDDVEAAIASLDPTARRAFSDALFDLVLDDDPTVAAGAALSLELVRDVLDVARAAELVRDDHAGLDRPADGFSRSSGQSVRDELAIVAARAATSRDATQLRAMIDVLPATPARPTVVAELATRLPSLVVAEAWRWVGPDDAVVLARLRRHADRVAVAGAVRPWSSRAIEAVGAAAAWQRWDAREVGPLLGVMRDEAPELTRPQGSGLDTAGERWWIVAERPWTWTLWRSAGGRHALERVEGGVGMWTSVVEISPGEAGAVLAQAIEATEPA
;
A
#
# COMPACT_ATOMS: atom_id res chain seq x y z
N MET A 1 -8.71 1.12 -37.13
CA MET A 1 -7.36 0.54 -37.31
C MET A 1 -6.47 1.20 -36.28
N THR A 2 -6.22 0.51 -35.18
CA THR A 2 -5.32 1.00 -34.13
C THR A 2 -3.91 0.71 -34.60
N LEU A 3 -3.10 1.74 -34.81
CA LEU A 3 -1.68 1.56 -35.15
C LEU A 3 -0.99 0.87 -33.96
N PRO A 4 -0.11 -0.11 -34.18
CA PRO A 4 0.64 -0.73 -33.09
C PRO A 4 1.46 0.33 -32.36
N VAL A 5 1.49 0.25 -31.02
CA VAL A 5 2.39 1.08 -30.22
C VAL A 5 3.81 0.60 -30.46
N ASP A 6 4.68 1.48 -30.95
CA ASP A 6 6.09 1.20 -31.20
C ASP A 6 6.92 1.65 -29.99
N PRO A 7 7.61 0.73 -29.26
CA PRO A 7 8.47 1.09 -28.14
C PRO A 7 9.55 2.11 -28.49
N ALA A 8 10.07 2.11 -29.73
CA ALA A 8 11.06 3.10 -30.17
C ALA A 8 10.46 4.51 -30.26
N ARG A 9 9.16 4.61 -30.54
CA ARG A 9 8.41 5.86 -30.52
C ARG A 9 8.22 6.36 -29.08
N VAL A 10 7.76 5.49 -28.17
CA VAL A 10 7.59 5.82 -26.74
C VAL A 10 8.90 6.28 -26.13
N ARG A 11 10.01 5.59 -26.45
CA ARG A 11 11.36 6.00 -26.05
C ARG A 11 11.73 7.41 -26.52
N ARG A 12 11.37 7.80 -27.75
CA ARG A 12 11.62 9.17 -28.25
C ARG A 12 10.75 10.21 -27.53
N GLN A 13 9.51 9.86 -27.18
CA GLN A 13 8.62 10.74 -26.41
C GLN A 13 9.18 10.99 -25.00
N LEU A 14 9.63 9.94 -24.30
CA LEU A 14 10.28 10.05 -22.98
C LEU A 14 11.56 10.89 -22.99
N LEU A 15 12.22 11.00 -24.14
CA LEU A 15 13.39 11.87 -24.34
C LEU A 15 13.02 13.29 -24.80
N GLY A 16 11.73 13.63 -24.90
CA GLY A 16 11.24 14.91 -25.41
C GLY A 16 11.59 15.15 -26.89
N ARG A 17 11.86 14.09 -27.66
CA ARG A 17 12.24 14.17 -29.09
C ARG A 17 11.04 14.07 -30.02
N GLU A 18 9.87 13.72 -29.50
CA GLU A 18 8.64 13.51 -30.26
C GLU A 18 7.43 13.87 -29.38
N GLY A 19 6.51 14.68 -29.90
CA GLY A 19 5.33 15.15 -29.17
C GLY A 19 5.00 16.62 -29.47
N PRO A 20 3.81 17.10 -29.07
CA PRO A 20 3.42 18.50 -29.19
C PRO A 20 4.39 19.48 -28.50
N TYR A 21 5.18 19.01 -27.52
CA TYR A 21 6.11 19.83 -26.74
C TYR A 21 7.59 19.52 -27.02
N ALA A 22 7.91 18.78 -28.08
CA ALA A 22 9.29 18.44 -28.46
C ALA A 22 10.14 19.63 -28.98
N ASP A 23 9.59 20.85 -29.05
CA ASP A 23 10.37 22.06 -29.35
C ASP A 23 11.16 22.50 -28.08
N PRO A 24 12.51 22.53 -28.13
CA PRO A 24 13.34 22.95 -27.00
C PRO A 24 13.03 24.35 -26.43
N ARG A 25 12.31 25.19 -27.19
CA ARG A 25 11.89 26.54 -26.76
C ARG A 25 10.61 26.56 -25.93
N ILE A 26 9.85 25.47 -25.93
CA ILE A 26 8.55 25.34 -25.25
C ILE A 26 8.71 24.66 -23.88
N ALA A 27 9.81 23.92 -23.65
CA ALA A 27 10.30 23.39 -22.37
C ALA A 27 9.18 23.04 -21.37
N LEU A 28 8.30 22.12 -21.77
CA LEU A 28 7.36 21.41 -20.89
C LEU A 28 7.89 19.99 -20.63
N ASP A 29 7.42 19.36 -19.55
CA ASP A 29 7.93 18.07 -19.08
C ASP A 29 7.71 17.00 -20.16
N ALA A 30 8.69 16.14 -20.43
CA ALA A 30 8.55 15.06 -21.41
C ALA A 30 7.41 14.08 -21.04
N LEU A 31 7.00 14.06 -19.77
CA LEU A 31 5.82 13.34 -19.31
C LEU A 31 4.50 13.95 -19.83
N ASP A 32 4.43 15.25 -20.13
CA ASP A 32 3.21 15.89 -20.68
C ASP A 32 2.93 15.38 -22.11
N ASP A 33 3.98 15.15 -22.90
CA ASP A 33 3.87 14.55 -24.24
C ASP A 33 3.34 13.10 -24.16
N VAL A 34 3.75 12.36 -23.12
CA VAL A 34 3.28 11.00 -22.86
C VAL A 34 1.83 11.00 -22.38
N GLU A 35 1.46 11.91 -21.47
CA GLU A 35 0.09 12.06 -20.99
C GLU A 35 -0.87 12.41 -22.15
N ALA A 36 -0.49 13.37 -22.99
CA ALA A 36 -1.25 13.75 -24.18
C ALA A 36 -1.42 12.58 -25.16
N ALA A 37 -0.37 11.76 -25.34
CA ALA A 37 -0.45 10.57 -26.16
C ALA A 37 -1.45 9.56 -25.59
N ILE A 38 -1.36 9.22 -24.29
CA ILE A 38 -2.24 8.26 -23.60
C ILE A 38 -3.70 8.70 -23.63
N ALA A 39 -3.97 10.00 -23.47
CA ALA A 39 -5.32 10.56 -23.48
C ALA A 39 -6.08 10.23 -24.77
N SER A 40 -5.37 10.08 -25.89
CA SER A 40 -5.95 9.75 -27.20
C SER A 40 -6.15 8.26 -27.47
N LEU A 41 -5.63 7.38 -26.61
CA LEU A 41 -5.62 5.93 -26.84
C LEU A 41 -6.92 5.24 -26.38
N ASP A 42 -7.38 4.29 -27.18
CA ASP A 42 -8.42 3.32 -26.78
C ASP A 42 -7.87 2.30 -25.75
N PRO A 43 -8.73 1.53 -25.05
CA PRO A 43 -8.27 0.58 -24.02
C PRO A 43 -7.28 -0.48 -24.51
N THR A 44 -7.34 -0.88 -25.79
CA THR A 44 -6.43 -1.88 -26.35
C THR A 44 -5.06 -1.26 -26.61
N ALA A 45 -5.04 -0.05 -27.18
CA ALA A 45 -3.81 0.71 -27.38
C ALA A 45 -3.16 1.12 -26.06
N ARG A 46 -3.94 1.44 -25.02
CA ARG A 46 -3.41 1.73 -23.68
C ARG A 46 -2.70 0.53 -23.07
N ARG A 47 -3.23 -0.69 -23.24
CA ARG A 47 -2.53 -1.92 -22.82
C ARG A 47 -1.21 -2.11 -23.56
N ALA A 48 -1.24 -1.99 -24.90
CA ALA A 48 -0.01 -2.06 -25.69
C ALA A 48 1.01 -0.97 -25.31
N PHE A 49 0.54 0.22 -24.90
CA PHE A 49 1.38 1.28 -24.38
C PHE A 49 1.99 0.92 -23.01
N SER A 50 1.18 0.36 -22.10
CA SER A 50 1.67 -0.17 -20.82
C SER A 50 2.73 -1.27 -21.03
N ASP A 51 2.53 -2.16 -21.99
CA ASP A 51 3.51 -3.22 -22.31
C ASP A 51 4.84 -2.61 -22.80
N ALA A 52 4.77 -1.62 -23.68
CA ALA A 52 5.96 -0.90 -24.15
C ALA A 52 6.67 -0.15 -23.00
N LEU A 53 5.92 0.43 -22.06
CA LEU A 53 6.51 1.07 -20.88
C LEU A 53 7.24 0.05 -20.00
N PHE A 54 6.66 -1.13 -19.75
CA PHE A 54 7.35 -2.17 -18.98
C PHE A 54 8.67 -2.61 -19.62
N ASP A 55 8.72 -2.70 -20.96
CA ASP A 55 9.96 -3.02 -21.66
C ASP A 55 11.02 -1.91 -21.48
N LEU A 56 10.58 -0.65 -21.38
CA LEU A 56 11.45 0.53 -21.23
C LEU A 56 11.88 0.81 -19.79
N VAL A 57 11.21 0.25 -18.78
CA VAL A 57 11.65 0.35 -17.37
C VAL A 57 13.05 -0.23 -17.15
N LEU A 58 13.49 -1.14 -18.03
CA LEU A 58 14.83 -1.73 -18.03
C LEU A 58 15.78 -1.09 -19.08
N ASP A 59 15.41 0.01 -19.75
CA ASP A 59 16.25 0.67 -20.76
C ASP A 59 17.61 1.08 -20.17
N ASP A 60 18.69 1.01 -20.96
CA ASP A 60 20.03 1.41 -20.52
C ASP A 60 20.12 2.91 -20.19
N ASP A 61 19.27 3.73 -20.81
CA ASP A 61 19.18 5.15 -20.56
C ASP A 61 18.36 5.43 -19.28
N PRO A 62 18.97 6.01 -18.23
CA PRO A 62 18.30 6.23 -16.95
C PRO A 62 17.12 7.19 -17.03
N THR A 63 17.12 8.15 -17.97
CA THR A 63 15.99 9.05 -18.20
C THR A 63 14.80 8.29 -18.75
N VAL A 64 15.03 7.37 -19.69
CA VAL A 64 13.98 6.53 -20.27
C VAL A 64 13.42 5.57 -19.23
N ALA A 65 14.27 4.88 -18.47
CA ALA A 65 13.84 3.95 -17.43
C ALA A 65 12.97 4.62 -16.35
N ALA A 66 13.41 5.78 -15.84
CA ALA A 66 12.66 6.56 -14.86
C ALA A 66 11.34 7.10 -15.44
N GLY A 67 11.39 7.68 -16.64
CA GLY A 67 10.21 8.20 -17.32
C GLY A 67 9.19 7.10 -17.63
N ALA A 68 9.65 5.90 -17.98
CA ALA A 68 8.79 4.75 -18.20
C ALA A 68 8.08 4.31 -16.91
N ALA A 69 8.82 4.19 -15.80
CA ALA A 69 8.23 3.84 -14.50
C ALA A 69 7.19 4.87 -14.04
N LEU A 70 7.47 6.16 -14.16
CA LEU A 70 6.51 7.23 -13.81
C LEU A 70 5.28 7.22 -14.73
N SER A 71 5.47 6.97 -16.02
CA SER A 71 4.38 6.92 -17.01
C SER A 71 3.43 5.73 -16.80
N LEU A 72 3.85 4.69 -16.09
CA LEU A 72 2.95 3.58 -15.72
C LEU A 72 1.80 4.04 -14.81
N GLU A 73 1.96 5.12 -14.02
CA GLU A 73 0.86 5.72 -13.25
C GLU A 73 -0.24 6.28 -14.17
N LEU A 74 0.13 6.80 -15.34
CA LEU A 74 -0.80 7.39 -16.32
C LEU A 74 -1.68 6.33 -17.01
N VAL A 75 -1.27 5.06 -16.96
CA VAL A 75 -2.01 3.89 -17.49
C VAL A 75 -2.45 2.93 -16.37
N ARG A 76 -2.58 3.42 -15.13
CA ARG A 76 -2.91 2.60 -13.96
C ARG A 76 -4.18 1.74 -14.10
N ASP A 77 -5.14 2.16 -14.92
CA ASP A 77 -6.41 1.46 -15.15
C ASP A 77 -6.23 0.15 -15.94
N VAL A 78 -5.11 0.02 -16.65
CA VAL A 78 -4.75 -1.16 -17.44
C VAL A 78 -3.42 -1.78 -17.03
N LEU A 79 -2.81 -1.30 -15.95
CA LEU A 79 -1.52 -1.76 -15.45
C LEU A 79 -1.58 -3.23 -15.01
N ASP A 80 -0.59 -4.02 -15.43
CA ASP A 80 -0.34 -5.35 -14.90
C ASP A 80 0.45 -5.25 -13.58
N VAL A 81 -0.27 -5.22 -12.46
CA VAL A 81 0.30 -5.13 -11.10
C VAL A 81 1.18 -6.36 -10.79
N ALA A 82 0.83 -7.53 -11.31
CA ALA A 82 1.61 -8.75 -11.08
C ALA A 82 2.98 -8.66 -11.75
N ARG A 83 3.02 -8.18 -13.01
CA ARG A 83 4.27 -7.92 -13.75
C ARG A 83 5.13 -6.86 -13.05
N ALA A 84 4.52 -5.78 -12.57
CA ALA A 84 5.24 -4.74 -11.81
C ALA A 84 5.85 -5.30 -10.51
N ALA A 85 5.07 -6.06 -9.75
CA ALA A 85 5.52 -6.70 -8.51
C ALA A 85 6.63 -7.73 -8.74
N GLU A 86 6.56 -8.49 -9.83
CA GLU A 86 7.61 -9.43 -10.23
C GLU A 86 8.92 -8.71 -10.55
N LEU A 87 8.89 -7.65 -11.37
CA LEU A 87 10.06 -6.84 -11.68
C LEU A 87 10.72 -6.22 -10.43
N VAL A 88 9.91 -5.74 -9.48
CA VAL A 88 10.42 -5.20 -8.21
C VAL A 88 11.04 -6.28 -7.33
N ARG A 89 10.53 -7.50 -7.40
CA ARG A 89 11.04 -8.62 -6.59
C ARG A 89 12.31 -9.22 -7.17
N ASP A 90 12.40 -9.28 -8.49
CA ASP A 90 13.52 -9.90 -9.19
C ASP A 90 14.76 -9.00 -9.12
N ASP A 91 15.94 -9.61 -9.03
CA ASP A 91 17.21 -8.89 -8.84
C ASP A 91 17.71 -8.27 -10.16
N HIS A 92 17.01 -7.24 -10.62
CA HIS A 92 17.42 -6.42 -11.75
C HIS A 92 18.25 -5.24 -11.27
N ALA A 93 19.58 -5.35 -11.33
CA ALA A 93 20.49 -4.26 -10.95
C ALA A 93 20.21 -2.93 -11.68
N GLY A 94 19.58 -2.98 -12.86
CA GLY A 94 19.11 -1.81 -13.60
C GLY A 94 17.98 -1.04 -12.91
N LEU A 95 17.28 -1.59 -11.91
CA LEU A 95 16.21 -0.88 -11.21
C LEU A 95 16.71 -0.09 -10.00
N ASP A 96 17.88 -0.44 -9.46
CA ASP A 96 18.45 0.18 -8.25
C ASP A 96 19.19 1.50 -8.53
N ARG A 97 19.27 1.89 -9.81
CA ARG A 97 19.79 3.20 -10.19
C ARG A 97 18.86 4.31 -9.67
N PRO A 98 19.42 5.47 -9.25
CA PRO A 98 18.60 6.61 -8.90
C PRO A 98 17.79 7.05 -10.13
N ALA A 99 16.54 7.44 -9.92
CA ALA A 99 15.75 8.05 -10.96
C ALA A 99 16.38 9.41 -11.36
N ASP A 100 16.42 9.73 -12.65
CA ASP A 100 16.91 11.02 -13.15
C ASP A 100 15.75 12.00 -13.38
N GLY A 101 16.02 13.30 -13.42
CA GLY A 101 14.97 14.33 -13.55
C GLY A 101 14.25 14.68 -12.23
N PHE A 102 12.92 14.91 -12.25
CA PHE A 102 12.16 15.42 -11.09
C PHE A 102 12.17 14.47 -9.88
N SER A 103 12.15 13.15 -10.11
CA SER A 103 12.24 12.09 -9.08
C SER A 103 13.64 11.95 -8.48
N ARG A 104 14.68 12.54 -9.08
CA ARG A 104 16.02 12.59 -8.47
C ARG A 104 16.03 13.32 -7.13
N SER A 105 15.10 14.27 -6.93
CA SER A 105 15.00 15.07 -5.71
C SER A 105 14.55 14.29 -4.48
N SER A 106 13.84 13.16 -4.65
CA SER A 106 13.42 12.28 -3.56
C SER A 106 14.45 11.19 -3.24
N GLY A 107 15.50 11.02 -4.07
CA GLY A 107 16.52 9.98 -3.91
C GLY A 107 15.99 8.55 -4.15
N GLN A 108 14.81 8.42 -4.77
CA GLN A 108 14.18 7.14 -5.06
C GLN A 108 14.80 6.46 -6.28
N SER A 109 14.88 5.14 -6.24
CA SER A 109 15.29 4.30 -7.38
C SER A 109 14.11 4.05 -8.33
N VAL A 110 14.41 3.56 -9.54
CA VAL A 110 13.36 3.11 -10.48
C VAL A 110 12.55 1.96 -9.85
N ARG A 111 13.21 1.09 -9.04
CA ARG A 111 12.54 0.04 -8.27
C ARG A 111 11.50 0.60 -7.31
N ASP A 112 11.84 1.67 -6.60
CA ASP A 112 10.95 2.29 -5.61
C ASP A 112 9.73 2.90 -6.28
N GLU A 113 9.93 3.61 -7.39
CA GLU A 113 8.83 4.21 -8.17
C GLU A 113 7.89 3.12 -8.72
N LEU A 114 8.44 2.05 -9.28
CA LEU A 114 7.64 0.93 -9.79
C LEU A 114 6.82 0.28 -8.68
N ALA A 115 7.39 0.11 -7.48
CA ALA A 115 6.68 -0.43 -6.33
C ALA A 115 5.54 0.48 -5.86
N ILE A 116 5.76 1.80 -5.87
CA ILE A 116 4.74 2.81 -5.54
C ILE A 116 3.60 2.78 -6.55
N VAL A 117 3.91 2.76 -7.85
CA VAL A 117 2.90 2.67 -8.92
C VAL A 117 2.11 1.38 -8.83
N ALA A 118 2.77 0.24 -8.58
CA ALA A 118 2.10 -1.04 -8.36
C ALA A 118 1.12 -0.97 -7.17
N ALA A 119 1.53 -0.38 -6.05
CA ALA A 119 0.67 -0.20 -4.87
C ALA A 119 -0.51 0.74 -5.13
N ARG A 120 -0.33 1.80 -5.93
CA ARG A 120 -1.40 2.74 -6.28
C ARG A 120 -2.43 2.14 -7.24
N ALA A 121 -2.01 1.23 -8.11
CA ALA A 121 -2.89 0.55 -9.06
C ALA A 121 -3.55 -0.71 -8.49
N ALA A 122 -3.02 -1.27 -7.40
CA ALA A 122 -3.43 -2.56 -6.89
C ALA A 122 -4.88 -2.67 -6.43
N THR A 123 -5.39 -3.89 -6.55
CA THR A 123 -6.69 -4.35 -6.06
C THR A 123 -6.52 -5.53 -5.10
N SER A 124 -7.61 -5.98 -4.48
CA SER A 124 -7.58 -7.14 -3.58
C SER A 124 -7.10 -8.43 -4.26
N ARG A 125 -7.23 -8.53 -5.59
CA ARG A 125 -6.73 -9.67 -6.39
C ARG A 125 -5.21 -9.77 -6.40
N ASP A 126 -4.52 -8.66 -6.19
CA ASP A 126 -3.05 -8.55 -6.29
C ASP A 126 -2.35 -8.81 -4.94
N ALA A 127 -3.12 -9.14 -3.88
CA ALA A 127 -2.61 -9.25 -2.52
C ALA A 127 -1.43 -10.22 -2.36
N THR A 128 -1.40 -11.31 -3.12
CA THR A 128 -0.31 -12.30 -3.07
C THR A 128 0.98 -11.72 -3.64
N GLN A 129 0.91 -11.07 -4.79
CA GLN A 129 2.03 -10.46 -5.49
C GLN A 129 2.57 -9.27 -4.68
N LEU A 130 1.68 -8.44 -4.13
CA LEU A 130 2.06 -7.33 -3.26
C LEU A 130 2.81 -7.79 -2.01
N ARG A 131 2.39 -8.90 -1.37
CA ARG A 131 3.11 -9.45 -0.22
C ARG A 131 4.55 -9.79 -0.57
N ALA A 132 4.74 -10.55 -1.66
CA ALA A 132 6.06 -10.96 -2.12
C ALA A 132 6.95 -9.76 -2.49
N MET A 133 6.35 -8.72 -3.11
CA MET A 133 7.04 -7.48 -3.44
C MET A 133 7.51 -6.73 -2.19
N ILE A 134 6.61 -6.49 -1.23
CA ILE A 134 6.92 -5.69 -0.03
C ILE A 134 7.98 -6.36 0.85
N ASP A 135 7.98 -7.69 0.92
CA ASP A 135 8.93 -8.46 1.72
C ASP A 135 10.38 -8.25 1.28
N VAL A 136 10.63 -7.91 0.01
CA VAL A 136 11.99 -7.64 -0.49
C VAL A 136 12.37 -6.16 -0.47
N LEU A 137 11.40 -5.24 -0.31
CA LEU A 137 11.69 -3.80 -0.32
C LEU A 137 12.53 -3.41 0.90
N PRO A 138 13.50 -2.50 0.78
CA PRO A 138 14.26 -2.01 1.92
C PRO A 138 13.33 -1.32 2.93
N ALA A 139 13.64 -1.48 4.22
CA ALA A 139 12.82 -0.94 5.31
C ALA A 139 12.68 0.60 5.26
N THR A 140 13.60 1.30 4.61
CA THR A 140 13.54 2.75 4.42
C THR A 140 14.26 3.15 3.12
N PRO A 141 13.77 4.14 2.36
CA PRO A 141 12.48 4.84 2.53
C PRO A 141 11.30 4.16 1.80
N ALA A 142 11.57 3.16 0.95
CA ALA A 142 10.60 2.64 -0.01
C ALA A 142 9.40 1.93 0.62
N ARG A 143 9.66 0.98 1.54
CA ARG A 143 8.61 0.16 2.15
C ARG A 143 7.55 1.01 2.88
N PRO A 144 7.88 1.98 3.76
CA PRO A 144 6.89 2.84 4.40
C PRO A 144 5.99 3.59 3.41
N THR A 145 6.56 4.11 2.32
CA THR A 145 5.80 4.82 1.29
C THR A 145 4.82 3.88 0.57
N VAL A 146 5.30 2.70 0.12
CA VAL A 146 4.46 1.69 -0.54
C VAL A 146 3.32 1.23 0.38
N VAL A 147 3.62 0.94 1.65
CA VAL A 147 2.62 0.53 2.63
C VAL A 147 1.61 1.65 2.92
N ALA A 148 2.03 2.91 2.92
CA ALA A 148 1.12 4.06 3.09
C ALA A 148 0.18 4.25 1.89
N GLU A 149 0.64 3.98 0.67
CA GLU A 149 -0.25 3.98 -0.51
C GLU A 149 -1.26 2.83 -0.43
N LEU A 150 -0.81 1.63 -0.05
CA LEU A 150 -1.71 0.51 0.21
C LEU A 150 -2.70 0.77 1.34
N ALA A 151 -2.32 1.52 2.38
CA ALA A 151 -3.23 1.87 3.48
C ALA A 151 -4.45 2.69 2.98
N THR A 152 -4.29 3.42 1.87
CA THR A 152 -5.38 4.17 1.24
C THR A 152 -6.29 3.27 0.39
N ARG A 153 -5.72 2.27 -0.28
CA ARG A 153 -6.37 1.49 -1.34
C ARG A 153 -6.83 0.11 -0.89
N LEU A 154 -6.01 -0.58 -0.10
CA LEU A 154 -6.19 -1.93 0.43
C LEU A 154 -5.92 -1.96 1.95
N PRO A 155 -6.66 -1.18 2.76
CA PRO A 155 -6.43 -1.09 4.20
C PRO A 155 -6.46 -2.45 4.90
N SER A 156 -7.34 -3.37 4.50
CA SER A 156 -7.42 -4.70 5.11
C SER A 156 -6.17 -5.54 4.90
N LEU A 157 -5.45 -5.37 3.79
CA LEU A 157 -4.17 -6.03 3.57
C LEU A 157 -3.10 -5.44 4.51
N VAL A 158 -3.07 -4.11 4.66
CA VAL A 158 -2.14 -3.43 5.57
C VAL A 158 -2.40 -3.81 7.03
N VAL A 159 -3.66 -3.86 7.47
CA VAL A 159 -4.03 -4.29 8.83
C VAL A 159 -3.56 -5.72 9.09
N ALA A 160 -3.76 -6.62 8.13
CA ALA A 160 -3.38 -8.04 8.27
C ALA A 160 -1.87 -8.25 8.44
N GLU A 161 -1.07 -7.47 7.73
CA GLU A 161 0.39 -7.61 7.67
C GLU A 161 1.13 -6.53 8.48
N ALA A 162 0.40 -5.72 9.25
CA ALA A 162 0.93 -4.54 9.96
C ALA A 162 2.19 -4.87 10.79
N TRP A 163 2.15 -5.98 11.52
CA TRP A 163 3.26 -6.44 12.37
C TRP A 163 4.57 -6.73 11.61
N ARG A 164 4.50 -6.98 10.29
CA ARG A 164 5.67 -7.21 9.41
C ARG A 164 6.09 -5.96 8.67
N TRP A 165 5.11 -5.20 8.22
CA TRP A 165 5.33 -4.15 7.22
C TRP A 165 5.55 -2.76 7.82
N VAL A 166 5.02 -2.53 9.01
CA VAL A 166 4.98 -1.21 9.63
C VAL A 166 5.95 -1.16 10.80
N GLY A 167 6.87 -0.21 10.77
CA GLY A 167 7.79 0.08 11.84
C GLY A 167 7.26 1.09 12.86
N PRO A 168 7.88 1.20 14.05
CA PRO A 168 7.47 2.13 15.11
C PRO A 168 7.53 3.63 14.75
N ASP A 169 8.14 3.98 13.62
CA ASP A 169 8.29 5.35 13.12
C ASP A 169 7.36 5.69 11.93
N ASP A 170 6.60 4.72 11.42
CA ASP A 170 5.83 4.83 10.16
C ASP A 170 4.47 5.52 10.33
N ALA A 171 4.46 6.69 11.00
CA ALA A 171 3.25 7.45 11.31
C ALA A 171 2.37 7.77 10.08
N VAL A 172 2.98 7.88 8.90
CA VAL A 172 2.28 8.15 7.63
C VAL A 172 1.27 7.04 7.28
N VAL A 173 1.54 5.78 7.64
CA VAL A 173 0.62 4.66 7.40
C VAL A 173 -0.69 4.89 8.15
N LEU A 174 -0.62 5.23 9.44
CA LEU A 174 -1.80 5.54 10.26
C LEU A 174 -2.56 6.76 9.74
N ALA A 175 -1.85 7.76 9.23
CA ALA A 175 -2.46 8.97 8.66
C ALA A 175 -3.23 8.73 7.35
N ARG A 176 -2.92 7.64 6.63
CA ARG A 176 -3.56 7.27 5.35
C ARG A 176 -4.74 6.32 5.51
N LEU A 177 -4.78 5.52 6.58
CA LEU A 177 -5.94 4.71 6.92
C LEU A 177 -7.15 5.63 7.16
N ARG A 178 -8.31 5.26 6.64
CA ARG A 178 -9.54 6.08 6.73
C ARG A 178 -10.30 5.83 8.02
N ARG A 179 -10.41 4.57 8.46
CA ARG A 179 -11.20 4.18 9.62
C ARG A 179 -10.37 4.23 10.88
N HIS A 180 -10.97 4.68 11.98
CA HIS A 180 -10.32 4.67 13.28
C HIS A 180 -9.96 3.25 13.75
N ALA A 181 -10.84 2.27 13.52
CA ALA A 181 -10.58 0.87 13.86
C ALA A 181 -9.31 0.32 13.18
N ASP A 182 -9.12 0.59 11.88
CA ASP A 182 -7.90 0.17 11.16
C ASP A 182 -6.64 0.81 11.78
N ARG A 183 -6.72 2.09 12.18
CA ARG A 183 -5.60 2.78 12.85
C ARG A 183 -5.28 2.13 14.20
N VAL A 184 -6.28 1.78 14.99
CA VAL A 184 -6.11 1.09 16.27
C VAL A 184 -5.52 -0.30 16.06
N ALA A 185 -5.97 -1.03 15.03
CA ALA A 185 -5.45 -2.35 14.68
C ALA A 185 -3.95 -2.28 14.34
N VAL A 186 -3.56 -1.40 13.41
CA VAL A 186 -2.15 -1.20 13.03
C VAL A 186 -1.33 -0.68 14.21
N ALA A 187 -1.84 0.27 14.98
CA ALA A 187 -1.15 0.77 16.17
C ALA A 187 -0.89 -0.36 17.19
N GLY A 188 -1.88 -1.22 17.41
CA GLY A 188 -1.80 -2.38 18.31
C GLY A 188 -0.77 -3.42 17.87
N ALA A 189 -0.64 -3.67 16.57
CA ALA A 189 0.33 -4.61 16.02
C ALA A 189 1.78 -4.15 16.27
N VAL A 190 2.04 -2.84 16.26
CA VAL A 190 3.39 -2.25 16.23
C VAL A 190 3.86 -1.72 17.59
N ARG A 191 2.94 -1.46 18.54
CA ARG A 191 3.27 -0.77 19.80
C ARG A 191 4.45 -1.40 20.58
N PRO A 192 5.18 -0.62 21.39
CA PRO A 192 5.09 0.84 21.49
C PRO A 192 5.66 1.54 20.24
N TRP A 193 5.05 2.66 19.89
CA TRP A 193 5.52 3.55 18.83
C TRP A 193 6.54 4.55 19.36
N SER A 194 7.35 5.12 18.47
CA SER A 194 8.27 6.18 18.87
C SER A 194 7.52 7.47 19.25
N SER A 195 8.11 8.26 20.15
CA SER A 195 7.54 9.57 20.52
C SER A 195 7.36 10.49 19.31
N ARG A 196 8.30 10.44 18.35
CA ARG A 196 8.22 11.18 17.09
C ARG A 196 7.00 10.77 16.26
N ALA A 197 6.73 9.47 16.15
CA ALA A 197 5.57 8.99 15.42
C ALA A 197 4.26 9.38 16.12
N ILE A 198 4.20 9.29 17.44
CA ILE A 198 3.05 9.70 18.25
C ILE A 198 2.75 11.20 18.04
N GLU A 199 3.77 12.05 18.08
CA GLU A 199 3.63 13.49 17.81
C GLU A 199 3.15 13.75 16.38
N ALA A 200 3.73 13.06 15.39
CA ALA A 200 3.33 13.19 13.99
C ALA A 200 1.88 12.77 13.76
N VAL A 201 1.41 11.68 14.38
CA VAL A 201 0.01 11.25 14.32
C VAL A 201 -0.90 12.27 15.00
N GLY A 202 -0.50 12.82 16.16
CA GLY A 202 -1.24 13.89 16.82
C GLY A 202 -1.40 15.14 15.95
N ALA A 203 -0.33 15.57 15.26
CA ALA A 203 -0.36 16.67 14.32
C ALA A 203 -1.24 16.38 13.09
N ALA A 204 -1.11 15.18 12.51
CA ALA A 204 -1.93 14.74 11.38
C ALA A 204 -3.42 14.68 11.75
N ALA A 205 -3.76 14.15 12.93
CA ALA A 205 -5.11 14.10 13.45
C ALA A 205 -5.73 15.49 13.61
N ALA A 206 -4.97 16.46 14.13
CA ALA A 206 -5.41 17.85 14.24
C ALA A 206 -5.65 18.49 12.86
N TRP A 207 -4.72 18.28 11.92
CA TRP A 207 -4.83 18.81 10.56
C TRP A 207 -6.03 18.22 9.79
N GLN A 208 -6.22 16.90 9.90
CA GLN A 208 -7.34 16.17 9.29
C GLN A 208 -8.65 16.28 10.09
N ARG A 209 -8.64 16.92 11.27
CA ARG A 209 -9.79 17.11 12.16
C ARG A 209 -10.46 15.79 12.57
N TRP A 210 -9.67 14.79 12.94
CA TRP A 210 -10.20 13.54 13.50
C TRP A 210 -10.95 13.80 14.83
N ASP A 211 -11.92 12.93 15.16
CA ASP A 211 -12.67 13.07 16.41
C ASP A 211 -11.74 12.88 17.62
N ALA A 212 -11.78 13.83 18.56
CA ALA A 212 -10.98 13.75 19.79
C ALA A 212 -11.23 12.47 20.60
N ARG A 213 -12.45 11.90 20.52
CA ARG A 213 -12.83 10.64 21.14
C ARG A 213 -12.14 9.42 20.52
N GLU A 214 -11.67 9.55 19.28
CA GLU A 214 -10.90 8.52 18.56
C GLU A 214 -9.39 8.72 18.74
N VAL A 215 -8.93 9.98 18.75
CA VAL A 215 -7.50 10.31 18.84
C VAL A 215 -6.91 9.87 20.19
N GLY A 216 -7.59 10.15 21.30
CA GLY A 216 -7.12 9.77 22.64
C GLY A 216 -6.81 8.27 22.78
N PRO A 217 -7.79 7.39 22.49
CA PRO A 217 -7.59 5.93 22.47
C PRO A 217 -6.48 5.47 21.54
N LEU A 218 -6.41 6.03 20.32
CA LEU A 218 -5.33 5.68 19.37
C LEU A 218 -3.95 5.98 19.95
N LEU A 219 -3.74 7.19 20.48
CA LEU A 219 -2.46 7.57 21.06
C LEU A 219 -2.15 6.74 22.32
N GLY A 220 -3.16 6.36 23.11
CA GLY A 220 -3.00 5.43 24.24
C GLY A 220 -2.53 4.04 23.80
N VAL A 221 -3.09 3.50 22.71
CA VAL A 221 -2.62 2.24 22.11
C VAL A 221 -1.19 2.37 21.60
N MET A 222 -0.86 3.47 20.94
CA MET A 222 0.50 3.71 20.43
C MET A 222 1.54 3.78 21.55
N ARG A 223 1.18 4.33 22.72
CA ARG A 223 2.03 4.39 23.92
C ARG A 223 2.06 3.09 24.73
N ASP A 224 1.28 2.08 24.33
CA ASP A 224 1.07 0.85 25.12
C ASP A 224 0.39 1.10 26.49
N GLU A 225 -0.37 2.19 26.60
CA GLU A 225 -1.14 2.59 27.79
C GLU A 225 -2.57 2.04 27.80
N ALA A 226 -3.11 1.68 26.63
CA ALA A 226 -4.45 1.12 26.44
C ALA A 226 -4.44 -0.21 25.66
N PRO A 227 -3.63 -1.23 26.07
CA PRO A 227 -3.51 -2.49 25.33
C PRO A 227 -4.82 -3.29 25.24
N GLU A 228 -5.76 -3.04 26.15
CA GLU A 228 -7.08 -3.66 26.21
C GLU A 228 -7.95 -3.39 24.98
N LEU A 229 -7.68 -2.32 24.22
CA LEU A 229 -8.41 -1.99 22.98
C LEU A 229 -8.03 -2.87 21.78
N THR A 230 -7.03 -3.74 21.96
CA THR A 230 -6.45 -4.53 20.87
C THR A 230 -6.33 -6.02 21.21
N ARG A 231 -7.03 -6.47 22.24
CA ARG A 231 -7.06 -7.87 22.66
C ARG A 231 -8.50 -8.37 22.77
N PRO A 232 -8.73 -9.68 22.55
CA PRO A 232 -10.05 -10.28 22.75
C PRO A 232 -10.50 -10.13 24.21
N GLN A 233 -11.71 -9.61 24.44
CA GLN A 233 -12.28 -9.49 25.78
C GLN A 233 -13.00 -10.78 26.20
N GLY A 234 -13.05 -11.05 27.50
CA GLY A 234 -13.88 -12.14 28.07
C GLY A 234 -13.47 -13.57 27.71
N SER A 235 -12.45 -13.74 26.88
CA SER A 235 -11.90 -15.04 26.53
C SER A 235 -10.98 -15.51 27.65
N GLY A 236 -11.15 -16.75 28.12
CA GLY A 236 -10.12 -17.42 28.95
C GLY A 236 -8.76 -17.60 28.24
N LEU A 237 -8.59 -16.96 27.07
CA LEU A 237 -7.36 -16.82 26.30
C LEU A 237 -6.50 -15.65 26.78
N ASP A 238 -6.97 -14.85 27.74
CA ASP A 238 -6.19 -13.82 28.44
C ASP A 238 -5.11 -14.48 29.31
N THR A 239 -4.11 -15.07 28.65
CA THR A 239 -2.85 -15.43 29.28
C THR A 239 -2.13 -14.13 29.59
N ALA A 240 -2.03 -13.82 30.90
CA ALA A 240 -1.43 -12.58 31.39
C ALA A 240 -0.10 -12.27 30.66
N GLY A 241 -0.09 -11.16 29.92
CA GLY A 241 1.10 -10.62 29.27
C GLY A 241 1.29 -10.97 27.79
N GLU A 242 0.46 -11.82 27.17
CA GLU A 242 0.57 -12.03 25.72
C GLU A 242 -0.04 -10.85 24.95
N ARG A 243 0.72 -10.32 23.98
CA ARG A 243 0.25 -9.27 23.08
C ARG A 243 -0.69 -9.86 22.03
N TRP A 244 -1.82 -9.19 21.84
CA TRP A 244 -2.77 -9.42 20.76
C TRP A 244 -2.94 -8.15 19.94
N TRP A 245 -3.38 -8.33 18.69
CA TRP A 245 -3.82 -7.24 17.82
C TRP A 245 -4.90 -7.74 16.85
N ILE A 246 -5.63 -6.79 16.27
CA ILE A 246 -6.63 -7.04 15.24
C ILE A 246 -5.90 -7.26 13.91
N VAL A 247 -6.23 -8.34 13.21
CA VAL A 247 -5.72 -8.61 11.84
C VAL A 247 -6.79 -8.48 10.76
N ALA A 248 -8.06 -8.54 11.15
CA ALA A 248 -9.19 -8.19 10.30
C ALA A 248 -10.43 -7.93 11.16
N GLU A 249 -11.37 -7.12 10.67
CA GLU A 249 -12.68 -7.01 11.27
C GLU A 249 -13.76 -6.82 10.21
N ARG A 250 -14.98 -7.22 10.57
CA ARG A 250 -16.20 -6.72 9.96
C ARG A 250 -16.99 -6.00 11.05
N PRO A 251 -17.10 -4.66 10.98
CA PRO A 251 -17.74 -3.87 12.02
C PRO A 251 -19.10 -4.45 12.43
N TRP A 252 -19.34 -4.52 13.74
CA TRP A 252 -20.58 -5.03 14.35
C TRP A 252 -20.92 -6.50 14.03
N THR A 253 -19.99 -7.25 13.42
CA THR A 253 -20.21 -8.66 13.05
C THR A 253 -19.16 -9.56 13.69
N TRP A 254 -17.87 -9.29 13.45
CA TRP A 254 -16.78 -10.10 13.99
C TRP A 254 -15.45 -9.35 13.97
N THR A 255 -14.54 -9.76 14.85
CA THR A 255 -13.14 -9.30 14.91
C THR A 255 -12.22 -10.50 14.96
N LEU A 256 -11.24 -10.53 14.06
CA LEU A 256 -10.20 -11.56 14.02
C LEU A 256 -8.94 -11.01 14.67
N TRP A 257 -8.47 -11.73 15.68
CA TRP A 257 -7.32 -11.40 16.50
C TRP A 257 -6.15 -12.35 16.18
N ARG A 258 -4.94 -11.82 16.31
CA ARG A 258 -3.70 -12.62 16.31
C ARG A 258 -2.87 -12.29 17.53
N SER A 259 -2.25 -13.31 18.11
CA SER A 259 -1.32 -13.17 19.23
C SER A 259 0.14 -13.14 18.78
N ALA A 260 1.02 -12.61 19.62
CA ALA A 260 2.47 -12.67 19.41
C ALA A 260 2.99 -14.11 19.29
N GLY A 261 2.38 -15.06 20.01
CA GLY A 261 2.67 -16.50 19.90
C GLY A 261 2.08 -17.18 18.66
N GLY A 262 1.40 -16.45 17.77
CA GLY A 262 0.82 -16.99 16.53
C GLY A 262 -0.55 -17.64 16.69
N ARG A 263 -1.20 -17.50 17.85
CA ARG A 263 -2.58 -17.95 18.07
C ARG A 263 -3.56 -17.02 17.37
N HIS A 264 -4.73 -17.55 17.04
CA HIS A 264 -5.80 -16.79 16.39
C HIS A 264 -7.09 -16.94 17.18
N ALA A 265 -7.81 -15.84 17.36
CA ALA A 265 -9.12 -15.86 18.00
C ALA A 265 -10.11 -15.09 17.15
N LEU A 266 -11.34 -15.59 17.08
CA LEU A 266 -12.44 -14.92 16.40
C LEU A 266 -13.49 -14.53 17.43
N GLU A 267 -13.67 -13.23 17.57
CA GLU A 267 -14.79 -12.65 18.30
C GLU A 267 -15.96 -12.46 17.35
N ARG A 268 -17.14 -12.95 17.72
CA ARG A 268 -18.38 -12.76 16.95
C ARG A 268 -19.36 -11.97 17.78
N VAL A 269 -19.97 -10.96 17.16
CA VAL A 269 -21.12 -10.26 17.71
C VAL A 269 -22.35 -11.09 17.38
N GLU A 270 -23.01 -11.57 18.43
CA GLU A 270 -24.22 -12.37 18.35
C GLU A 270 -25.40 -11.57 18.91
N GLY A 271 -26.57 -11.71 18.29
CA GLY A 271 -27.75 -11.03 18.80
C GLY A 271 -28.94 -10.93 17.86
N GLY A 272 -30.10 -10.75 18.48
CA GLY A 272 -31.36 -10.35 17.83
C GLY A 272 -32.00 -9.18 18.59
N VAL A 273 -32.35 -9.39 19.86
CA VAL A 273 -32.95 -8.36 20.75
C VAL A 273 -31.94 -7.77 21.76
N GLY A 274 -30.82 -8.46 22.01
CA GLY A 274 -29.65 -7.94 22.75
C GLY A 274 -28.36 -8.30 22.02
N MET A 275 -27.28 -7.54 22.23
CA MET A 275 -25.95 -7.82 21.68
C MET A 275 -25.05 -8.43 22.74
N TRP A 276 -24.44 -9.57 22.45
CA TRP A 276 -23.35 -10.15 23.23
C TRP A 276 -22.22 -10.59 22.28
N THR A 277 -21.01 -10.79 22.81
CA THR A 277 -19.91 -11.32 22.01
C THR A 277 -19.48 -12.70 22.51
N SER A 278 -19.12 -13.57 21.56
CA SER A 278 -18.49 -14.86 21.82
C SER A 278 -17.08 -14.84 21.25
N VAL A 279 -16.10 -15.32 22.01
CA VAL A 279 -14.71 -15.41 21.55
C VAL A 279 -14.27 -16.85 21.56
N VAL A 280 -13.79 -17.32 20.41
CA VAL A 280 -13.27 -18.68 20.25
C VAL A 280 -11.88 -18.66 19.64
N GLU A 281 -10.98 -19.49 20.14
CA GLU A 281 -9.71 -19.77 19.47
C GLU A 281 -10.00 -20.57 18.20
N ILE A 282 -9.35 -20.22 17.09
CA ILE A 282 -9.53 -20.87 15.80
C ILE A 282 -8.19 -21.32 15.23
N SER A 283 -8.23 -22.29 14.33
CA SER A 283 -7.02 -22.80 13.68
C SER A 283 -6.42 -21.76 12.70
N PRO A 284 -5.11 -21.85 12.38
CA PRO A 284 -4.50 -20.98 11.36
C PRO A 284 -5.17 -21.08 9.98
N GLY A 285 -5.69 -22.25 9.61
CA GLY A 285 -6.40 -22.45 8.34
C GLY A 285 -7.74 -21.70 8.30
N GLU A 286 -8.51 -21.75 9.38
CA GLU A 286 -9.76 -20.99 9.51
C GLU A 286 -9.48 -19.48 9.55
N ALA A 287 -8.46 -19.04 10.29
CA ALA A 287 -8.04 -17.65 10.33
C ALA A 287 -7.65 -17.14 8.94
N GLY A 288 -6.91 -17.95 8.17
CA GLY A 288 -6.55 -17.65 6.79
C GLY A 288 -7.76 -17.49 5.88
N ALA A 289 -8.77 -18.35 6.02
CA ALA A 289 -10.01 -18.26 5.25
C ALA A 289 -10.83 -16.99 5.57
N VAL A 290 -10.97 -16.66 6.86
CA VAL A 290 -11.65 -15.42 7.31
C VAL A 290 -10.91 -14.18 6.81
N LEU A 291 -9.58 -14.18 6.90
CA LEU A 291 -8.75 -13.08 6.45
C LEU A 291 -8.83 -12.88 4.93
N ALA A 292 -8.80 -13.96 4.14
CA ALA A 292 -8.96 -13.89 2.69
C ALA A 292 -10.28 -13.23 2.31
N GLN A 293 -11.39 -13.62 2.94
CA GLN A 293 -12.70 -13.00 2.72
C GLN A 293 -12.70 -11.51 3.07
N ALA A 294 -12.01 -11.10 4.14
CA ALA A 294 -11.93 -9.70 4.54
C ALA A 294 -11.16 -8.85 3.52
N ILE A 295 -10.05 -9.38 2.99
CA ILE A 295 -9.25 -8.72 1.96
C ILE A 295 -10.05 -8.62 0.66
N GLU A 296 -10.72 -9.69 0.24
CA GLU A 296 -11.55 -9.71 -0.96
C GLU A 296 -12.73 -8.73 -0.89
N ALA A 297 -13.34 -8.57 0.30
CA ALA A 297 -14.43 -7.63 0.54
C ALA A 297 -14.00 -6.15 0.57
N THR A 298 -12.69 -5.87 0.49
CA THR A 298 -12.20 -4.49 0.39
C THR A 298 -12.48 -3.97 -1.02
N GLU A 299 -13.53 -3.16 -1.16
CA GLU A 299 -13.76 -2.43 -2.40
C GLU A 299 -12.65 -1.39 -2.59
N PRO A 300 -12.01 -1.33 -3.77
CA PRO A 300 -11.10 -0.24 -4.09
C PRO A 300 -11.89 1.07 -4.09
N ALA A 301 -11.39 2.04 -3.32
CA ALA A 301 -11.92 3.41 -3.32
C ALA A 301 -11.74 4.12 -4.67
#